data_AF-A0A815Y2P3-F1
#
_entry.id   AF-A0A815Y2P3-F1
#
_cell.length_a   1.000
_cell.length_b   1.000
_cell.length_c   1.000
_cell.angle_alpha   90.00
_cell.angle_beta   90.00
_cell.angle_gamma   90.00
#
_symmetry.space_group_name_H-M   'P 1'
#
loop_
_entity.id
_entity.type
_entity.pdbx_description
1 polymer ?
#
loop_
_entity_poly.entity_id
_entity_poly.type
_entity_poly.pdbx_seq_one_letter_code
_entity_poly.pdbx_strand_id
1 'polypeptide(L)'
;MNIFVDINYTLYIADRDNNQIVRYYTNDTIGTVVTGNSTPGNSPSELNAPKGIAVDQYGAIIVADSSNYRIQRFPLGSTVGTTLAINSTINILGQVRDLHINVNNEIFVTDSDYSHVLKYYPNNGVAVILAGNYGSGSAANQLSSSYGNFVDGNETLYVADYGNNRVQMYLIGATSGTTIAGITGSSGSSLMQLNGPIAVVVDNNGYIYVADYGNSRIIKWTTNYSMGGICVVSCTGTVGVAANQLDAPRDLKFDAAGNLNLKPAQQRVLAALDEFVVESVKAWSCLSNIVNGMPVPQVYRKRLLKQIDLAEQYQKVIHSGHCSDNSDCITHCTTFGLSDPKCPEHEAKCTQAHTSDCPDCINISRTLDEIGEMIKQISNEEFKRETKYDFDNASQHIIEWSRHNIRGARQNEAKNQIISQIGDDEAFCTFDWGQNILPQEFRGKQSTYFGKKGMSVLVGSFVWKNSSTITATTTSPSTPTFYTESYILAITNAAQKDLDSLSANEIIIKQFKENRMHIKNLHKHTDNAGNFSSRQHPKLKK
;
A
#
# COMPACT_ATOMS: atom_id res chain seq x y z
N MET A 1 17.88 11.42 11.38
CA MET A 1 17.49 10.03 11.19
C MET A 1 16.30 10.03 10.25
N ASN A 2 16.45 9.39 9.11
CA ASN A 2 15.40 9.16 8.13
C ASN A 2 15.16 7.65 8.05
N ILE A 3 13.99 7.26 7.57
CA ILE A 3 13.61 5.86 7.48
C ILE A 3 13.08 5.54 6.09
N PHE A 4 13.22 4.27 5.71
CA PHE A 4 12.59 3.70 4.54
C PHE A 4 12.02 2.34 4.89
N VAL A 5 10.85 2.00 4.35
CA VAL A 5 10.23 0.69 4.52
C VAL A 5 10.00 0.12 3.14
N ASP A 6 10.54 -1.08 2.88
CA ASP A 6 10.33 -1.76 1.60
C ASP A 6 8.98 -2.51 1.55
N ILE A 7 8.66 -3.07 0.39
CA ILE A 7 7.43 -3.85 0.17
C ILE A 7 7.32 -5.09 1.06
N ASN A 8 8.42 -5.54 1.66
CA ASN A 8 8.50 -6.71 2.52
C ASN A 8 8.42 -6.33 4.01
N TYR A 9 8.03 -5.10 4.33
CA TYR A 9 8.01 -4.53 5.68
C TYR A 9 9.38 -4.54 6.37
N THR A 10 10.45 -4.48 5.59
CA THR A 10 11.81 -4.33 6.13
C THR A 10 12.08 -2.85 6.35
N LEU A 11 12.46 -2.50 7.58
CA LEU A 11 12.78 -1.13 7.97
C LEU A 11 14.27 -0.86 7.78
N TYR A 12 14.59 0.18 7.04
CA TYR A 12 15.94 0.73 6.89
C TYR A 12 15.99 2.09 7.58
N ILE A 13 17.03 2.32 8.36
CA ILE A 13 17.24 3.56 9.11
C ILE A 13 18.57 4.16 8.69
N ALA A 14 18.54 5.42 8.24
CA ALA A 14 19.74 6.24 8.11
C ALA A 14 20.12 6.81 9.47
N ASP A 15 21.02 6.11 10.15
CA ASP A 15 21.55 6.45 11.45
C ASP A 15 22.66 7.49 11.28
N ARG A 16 22.20 8.74 11.14
CA ARG A 16 23.02 9.92 10.86
C ARG A 16 24.21 10.03 11.82
N ASP A 17 23.95 9.90 13.12
CA ASP A 17 24.93 10.25 14.15
C ASP A 17 26.00 9.16 14.29
N ASN A 18 25.64 7.91 13.93
CA ASN A 18 26.59 6.80 13.84
C ASN A 18 27.13 6.55 12.42
N ASN A 19 26.80 7.40 11.44
CA ASN A 19 27.31 7.32 10.06
C ASN A 19 27.04 5.97 9.36
N GLN A 20 25.89 5.35 9.60
CA GLN A 20 25.59 4.00 9.11
C GLN A 20 24.14 3.85 8.66
N ILE A 21 23.88 2.80 7.89
CA ILE A 21 22.52 2.35 7.57
C ILE A 21 22.25 1.04 8.29
N VAL A 22 21.13 0.99 9.01
CA VAL A 22 20.73 -0.18 9.81
C VAL A 22 19.43 -0.73 9.27
N ARG A 23 19.36 -2.06 9.12
CA ARG A 23 18.18 -2.79 8.66
C ARG A 23 17.56 -3.61 9.80
N TYR A 24 16.25 -3.62 9.84
CA TYR A 24 15.43 -4.40 10.78
C TYR A 24 14.36 -5.17 9.99
N TYR A 25 14.29 -6.48 10.20
CA TYR A 25 13.16 -7.30 9.78
C TYR A 25 12.01 -7.21 10.80
N THR A 26 10.84 -7.71 10.39
CA THR A 26 9.67 -7.76 11.27
C THR A 26 9.99 -8.60 12.52
N ASN A 27 9.80 -8.02 13.71
CA ASN A 27 10.11 -8.56 15.04
C ASN A 27 11.59 -8.55 15.47
N ASP A 28 12.49 -7.96 14.67
CA ASP A 28 13.86 -7.73 15.13
C ASP A 28 13.87 -6.77 16.33
N THR A 29 14.63 -7.15 17.36
CA THR A 29 14.92 -6.26 18.50
C THR A 29 16.30 -5.61 18.40
N ILE A 30 17.13 -6.07 17.46
CA ILE A 30 18.49 -5.59 17.19
C ILE A 30 18.65 -5.45 15.68
N GLY A 31 19.10 -4.28 15.22
CA GLY A 31 19.30 -4.00 13.81
C GLY A 31 20.64 -4.52 13.29
N THR A 32 20.68 -4.86 12.01
CA THR A 32 21.91 -5.24 11.31
C THR A 32 22.45 -4.04 10.54
N VAL A 33 23.71 -3.67 10.76
CA VAL A 33 24.39 -2.66 9.93
C VAL A 33 24.60 -3.24 8.54
N VAL A 34 24.03 -2.58 7.52
CA VAL A 34 24.09 -3.04 6.12
C VAL A 34 25.08 -2.24 5.28
N THR A 35 25.35 -0.97 5.62
CA THR A 35 26.39 -0.15 4.98
C THR A 35 26.80 1.06 5.84
N GLY A 36 27.92 1.72 5.50
CA GLY A 36 28.43 2.95 6.12
C GLY A 36 29.49 2.76 7.21
N ASN A 37 29.82 1.51 7.58
CA ASN A 37 30.90 1.08 8.48
C ASN A 37 31.07 1.78 9.84
N SER A 38 30.08 2.58 10.25
CA SER A 38 30.02 3.29 11.53
C SER A 38 31.14 4.32 11.76
N THR A 39 31.88 4.71 10.72
CA THR A 39 32.99 5.67 10.79
C THR A 39 32.75 6.81 9.81
N PRO A 40 32.79 8.08 10.25
CA PRO A 40 32.66 9.20 9.32
C PRO A 40 33.85 9.23 8.37
N GLY A 41 33.58 9.17 7.07
CA GLY A 41 34.62 9.17 6.04
C GLY A 41 34.04 9.32 4.65
N ASN A 42 34.90 9.36 3.64
CA ASN A 42 34.52 9.58 2.24
C ASN A 42 34.87 8.40 1.32
N SER A 43 35.40 7.31 1.87
CA SER A 43 35.65 6.08 1.12
C SER A 43 34.33 5.50 0.58
N PRO A 44 34.38 4.61 -0.44
CA PRO A 44 33.19 3.95 -0.99
C PRO A 44 32.33 3.21 0.04
N SER A 45 32.91 2.75 1.15
CA SER A 45 32.23 2.02 2.23
C SER A 45 31.88 2.88 3.45
N GLU A 46 32.29 4.15 3.46
CA GLU A 46 32.07 5.10 4.56
C GLU A 46 30.95 6.07 4.20
N LEU A 47 30.24 6.55 5.22
CA LEU A 47 29.25 7.62 5.10
C LEU A 47 29.61 8.75 6.07
N ASN A 48 29.07 9.95 5.85
CA ASN A 48 29.23 11.09 6.74
C ASN A 48 27.89 11.84 6.88
N ALA A 49 27.27 11.66 8.05
CA ALA A 49 25.94 12.12 8.40
C ALA A 49 24.88 11.78 7.34
N PRO A 50 24.66 10.49 7.02
CA PRO A 50 23.67 10.09 6.03
C PRO A 50 22.26 10.51 6.47
N LYS A 51 21.45 10.98 5.52
CA LYS A 51 20.05 11.41 5.76
C LYS A 51 19.09 10.64 4.86
N GLY A 52 18.67 11.19 3.73
CA GLY A 52 17.75 10.55 2.80
C GLY A 52 18.18 9.12 2.44
N ILE A 53 17.22 8.20 2.44
CA ILE A 53 17.43 6.79 2.14
C ILE A 53 16.25 6.26 1.33
N ALA A 54 16.54 5.44 0.32
CA ALA A 54 15.56 4.66 -0.41
C ALA A 54 16.16 3.33 -0.84
N VAL A 55 15.30 2.37 -1.17
CA VAL A 55 15.72 1.10 -1.79
C VAL A 55 15.07 1.02 -3.16
N ASP A 56 15.87 0.71 -4.19
CA ASP A 56 15.35 0.54 -5.56
C ASP A 56 14.63 -0.82 -5.71
N GLN A 57 13.94 -1.02 -6.85
CA GLN A 57 13.22 -2.27 -7.14
C GLN A 57 14.12 -3.52 -7.21
N TYR A 58 15.44 -3.35 -7.25
CA TYR A 58 16.44 -4.41 -7.26
C TYR A 58 17.09 -4.60 -5.89
N GLY A 59 16.55 -3.98 -4.83
CA GLY A 59 17.05 -4.12 -3.47
C GLY A 59 18.31 -3.31 -3.15
N ALA A 60 18.79 -2.46 -4.07
CA ALA A 60 19.97 -1.63 -3.81
C ALA A 60 19.60 -0.43 -2.92
N ILE A 61 20.45 -0.17 -1.93
CA ILE A 61 20.27 0.90 -0.96
C ILE A 61 20.89 2.18 -1.52
N ILE A 62 20.08 3.23 -1.67
CA ILE A 62 20.49 4.53 -2.16
C ILE A 62 20.43 5.52 -1.00
N VAL A 63 21.56 6.21 -0.77
CA VAL A 63 21.78 7.03 0.42
C VAL A 63 22.26 8.41 0.01
N ALA A 64 21.60 9.42 0.56
CA ALA A 64 22.11 10.77 0.62
C ALA A 64 23.20 10.86 1.70
N ASP A 65 24.45 10.85 1.26
CA ASP A 65 25.63 10.99 2.10
C ASP A 65 25.91 12.49 2.32
N SER A 66 25.07 13.09 3.16
CA SER A 66 24.79 14.53 3.13
C SER A 66 25.98 15.43 3.41
N SER A 67 26.89 15.05 4.31
CA SER A 67 28.08 15.88 4.61
C SER A 67 29.24 15.63 3.64
N ASN A 68 29.15 14.58 2.83
CA ASN A 68 30.06 14.34 1.71
C ASN A 68 29.51 14.88 0.38
N TYR A 69 28.34 15.53 0.39
CA TYR A 69 27.72 16.15 -0.79
C TYR A 69 27.58 15.19 -1.98
N ARG A 70 27.19 13.94 -1.69
CA ARG A 70 27.07 12.88 -2.70
C ARG A 70 25.85 11.99 -2.45
N ILE A 71 25.46 11.27 -3.51
CA ILE A 71 24.48 10.19 -3.46
C ILE A 71 25.24 8.88 -3.72
N GLN A 72 25.18 7.95 -2.78
CA GLN A 72 25.79 6.63 -2.87
C GLN A 72 24.73 5.58 -3.18
N ARG A 73 25.08 4.62 -4.04
CA ARG A 73 24.29 3.39 -4.26
C ARG A 73 25.08 2.18 -3.82
N PHE A 74 24.51 1.41 -2.92
CA PHE A 74 25.03 0.13 -2.45
C PHE A 74 24.18 -0.98 -3.08
N PRO A 75 24.73 -1.77 -4.02
CA PRO A 75 24.05 -2.96 -4.52
C PRO A 75 23.59 -3.87 -3.38
N LEU A 76 22.54 -4.65 -3.61
CA LEU A 76 22.02 -5.56 -2.59
C LEU A 76 23.15 -6.51 -2.11
N GLY A 77 23.38 -6.55 -0.81
CA GLY A 77 24.43 -7.36 -0.19
C GLY A 77 25.81 -6.68 -0.08
N SER A 78 26.06 -5.61 -0.84
CA SER A 78 27.35 -4.91 -0.87
C SER A 78 27.48 -3.87 0.23
N THR A 79 28.65 -3.83 0.87
CA THR A 79 29.06 -2.75 1.79
C THR A 79 29.89 -1.66 1.10
N VAL A 80 30.19 -1.84 -0.19
CA VAL A 80 30.95 -0.90 -1.02
C VAL A 80 29.97 -0.21 -1.97
N GLY A 81 29.88 1.11 -1.86
CA GLY A 81 28.96 1.93 -2.64
C GLY A 81 29.62 2.54 -3.87
N THR A 82 28.81 2.75 -4.90
CA THR A 82 29.18 3.53 -6.09
C THR A 82 28.56 4.92 -5.97
N THR A 83 29.37 5.95 -6.23
CA THR A 83 28.89 7.34 -6.30
C THR A 83 28.00 7.53 -7.52
N LEU A 84 26.71 7.79 -7.31
CA LEU A 84 25.77 8.13 -8.38
C LEU A 84 25.83 9.60 -8.77
N ALA A 85 26.03 10.46 -7.77
CA ALA A 85 26.16 11.90 -7.95
C ALA A 85 27.07 12.47 -6.87
N ILE A 86 27.85 13.49 -7.21
CA ILE A 86 28.71 14.22 -6.28
C ILE A 86 28.76 15.69 -6.69
N ASN A 87 28.90 16.56 -5.71
CA ASN A 87 29.08 17.98 -5.95
C ASN A 87 30.23 18.24 -6.93
N SER A 88 29.90 18.89 -8.04
CA SER A 88 30.82 19.20 -9.13
C SER A 88 30.36 20.45 -9.88
N THR A 89 31.15 20.91 -10.83
CA THR A 89 30.78 22.04 -11.70
C THR A 89 29.59 21.73 -12.62
N ILE A 90 29.30 20.45 -12.86
CA ILE A 90 28.20 19.99 -13.74
C ILE A 90 26.97 19.62 -12.91
N ASN A 91 27.17 19.05 -11.72
CA ASN A 91 26.12 18.70 -10.78
C ASN A 91 26.35 19.43 -9.46
N ILE A 92 25.82 20.65 -9.35
CA ILE A 92 25.86 21.41 -8.11
C ILE A 92 24.97 20.68 -7.09
N LEU A 93 25.59 20.12 -6.06
CA LEU A 93 24.92 19.33 -5.03
C LEU A 93 25.40 19.79 -3.66
N GLY A 94 24.50 20.35 -2.87
CA GLY A 94 24.71 20.70 -1.48
C GLY A 94 24.28 19.58 -0.54
N GLN A 95 23.89 19.95 0.68
CA GLN A 95 23.38 18.98 1.65
C GLN A 95 22.03 18.41 1.21
N VAL A 96 22.05 17.20 0.65
CA VAL A 96 20.84 16.43 0.38
C VAL A 96 20.18 16.05 1.71
N ARG A 97 18.93 16.47 1.92
CA ARG A 97 18.16 16.21 3.15
C ARG A 97 17.30 14.98 3.07
N ASP A 98 16.69 14.76 1.91
CA ASP A 98 15.79 13.65 1.67
C ASP A 98 15.92 13.16 0.23
N LEU A 99 15.57 11.90 0.02
CA LEU A 99 15.67 11.22 -1.25
C LEU A 99 14.44 10.33 -1.45
N HIS A 100 13.86 10.40 -2.64
CA HIS A 100 12.75 9.57 -3.06
C HIS A 100 13.08 8.90 -4.41
N ILE A 101 12.57 7.70 -4.62
CA ILE A 101 12.75 6.95 -5.86
C ILE A 101 11.38 6.53 -6.36
N ASN A 102 11.11 6.81 -7.63
CA ASN A 102 9.87 6.35 -8.26
C ASN A 102 10.04 4.95 -8.89
N VAL A 103 8.94 4.42 -9.42
CA VAL A 103 8.90 3.10 -10.09
C VAL A 103 9.87 2.96 -11.28
N ASN A 104 10.35 4.06 -11.85
CA ASN A 104 11.30 4.08 -12.96
C ASN A 104 12.77 4.18 -12.49
N ASN A 105 13.02 4.05 -11.18
CA ASN A 105 14.33 4.26 -10.53
C ASN A 105 14.91 5.67 -10.73
N GLU A 106 14.07 6.67 -10.99
CA GLU A 106 14.50 8.06 -11.03
C GLU A 106 14.63 8.59 -9.61
N ILE A 107 15.71 9.32 -9.34
CA ILE A 107 16.07 9.73 -7.98
C ILE A 107 15.72 11.20 -7.81
N PHE A 108 14.84 11.49 -6.87
CA PHE A 108 14.41 12.84 -6.51
C PHE A 108 15.09 13.22 -5.21
N VAL A 109 15.86 14.30 -5.21
CA VAL A 109 16.58 14.75 -4.02
C VAL A 109 16.23 16.16 -3.68
N THR A 110 16.06 16.41 -2.39
CA THR A 110 15.93 17.78 -1.87
C THR A 110 17.26 18.23 -1.32
N ASP A 111 17.79 19.29 -1.91
CA ASP A 111 19.06 19.89 -1.51
C ASP A 111 18.80 21.21 -0.80
N SER A 112 19.15 21.24 0.49
CA SER A 112 18.83 22.37 1.35
C SER A 112 19.73 23.58 1.15
N ASP A 113 20.97 23.39 0.68
CA ASP A 113 21.92 24.52 0.58
C ASP A 113 21.54 25.43 -0.59
N TYR A 114 21.03 24.83 -1.67
CA TYR A 114 20.56 25.55 -2.85
C TYR A 114 19.04 25.74 -2.88
N SER A 115 18.31 25.15 -1.92
CA SER A 115 16.85 25.24 -1.81
C SER A 115 16.14 24.83 -3.10
N HIS A 116 16.52 23.68 -3.64
CA HIS A 116 15.98 23.13 -4.87
C HIS A 116 15.73 21.63 -4.75
N VAL A 117 14.86 21.12 -5.62
CA VAL A 117 14.65 19.68 -5.79
C VAL A 117 15.19 19.28 -7.14
N LEU A 118 16.08 18.29 -7.15
CA LEU A 118 16.74 17.77 -8.34
C LEU A 118 16.19 16.39 -8.67
N LYS A 119 16.01 16.11 -9.96
CA LYS A 119 15.77 14.78 -10.52
C LYS A 119 17.05 14.28 -11.18
N TYR A 120 17.60 13.19 -10.67
CA TYR A 120 18.76 12.51 -11.22
C TYR A 120 18.32 11.32 -12.06
N TYR A 121 18.89 11.24 -13.27
CA TYR A 121 18.75 10.10 -14.16
C TYR A 121 19.96 9.17 -13.97
N PRO A 122 19.78 7.96 -13.43
CA PRO A 122 20.88 7.06 -13.09
C PRO A 122 21.83 6.74 -14.26
N ASN A 123 21.32 6.80 -15.50
CA ASN A 123 22.05 6.37 -16.70
C ASN A 123 22.87 7.47 -17.39
N ASN A 124 22.57 8.75 -17.14
CA ASN A 124 23.18 9.87 -17.89
C ASN A 124 23.95 10.85 -16.99
N GLY A 125 23.85 10.72 -15.66
CA GLY A 125 24.61 11.54 -14.69
C GLY A 125 24.25 13.03 -14.69
N VAL A 126 23.14 13.41 -15.34
CA VAL A 126 22.63 14.78 -15.41
C VAL A 126 21.46 14.93 -14.45
N ALA A 127 21.48 16.00 -13.65
CA ALA A 127 20.34 16.43 -12.83
C ALA A 127 19.50 17.49 -13.56
N VAL A 128 18.18 17.43 -13.38
CA VAL A 128 17.26 18.51 -13.79
C VAL A 128 16.63 19.11 -12.53
N ILE A 129 16.58 20.44 -12.45
CA ILE A 129 15.88 21.14 -11.38
C ILE A 129 14.37 21.03 -11.62
N LEU A 130 13.66 20.44 -10.68
CA LEU A 130 12.19 20.32 -10.70
C LEU A 130 11.49 21.46 -9.95
N ALA A 131 12.12 21.95 -8.88
CA ALA A 131 11.56 23.01 -8.03
C ALA A 131 12.67 23.86 -7.43
N GLY A 132 12.38 25.14 -7.14
CA GLY A 132 13.34 26.07 -6.52
C GLY A 132 14.39 26.65 -7.48
N ASN A 133 14.13 26.68 -8.79
CA ASN A 133 15.08 27.08 -9.83
C ASN A 133 15.50 28.57 -9.82
N TYR A 134 14.99 29.36 -8.87
CA TYR A 134 15.33 30.79 -8.69
C TYR A 134 15.94 31.08 -7.32
N GLY A 135 16.55 30.06 -6.70
CA GLY A 135 17.23 30.17 -5.41
C GLY A 135 16.27 30.33 -4.22
N SER A 136 16.86 30.62 -3.06
CA SER A 136 16.13 30.71 -1.80
C SER A 136 15.15 31.89 -1.77
N GLY A 137 13.88 31.63 -1.46
CA GLY A 137 12.85 32.66 -1.35
C GLY A 137 11.45 32.08 -1.10
N SER A 138 10.42 32.93 -1.09
CA SER A 138 9.04 32.54 -0.74
C SER A 138 8.05 32.57 -1.91
N ALA A 139 8.47 33.01 -3.10
CA ALA A 139 7.64 32.98 -4.30
C ALA A 139 7.24 31.55 -4.68
N ALA A 140 6.23 31.37 -5.53
CA ALA A 140 5.72 30.05 -5.91
C ALA A 140 6.78 29.18 -6.61
N ASN A 141 7.73 29.80 -7.29
CA ASN A 141 8.88 29.17 -7.98
C ASN A 141 10.15 29.08 -7.11
N GLN A 142 10.11 29.53 -5.86
CA GLN A 142 11.22 29.49 -4.92
C GLN A 142 10.90 28.58 -3.74
N LEU A 143 11.94 28.02 -3.13
CA LEU A 143 11.86 27.26 -1.88
C LEU A 143 12.85 27.88 -0.89
N SER A 144 12.77 27.52 0.39
CA SER A 144 13.69 27.99 1.43
C SER A 144 14.05 26.86 2.38
N SER A 145 15.30 26.40 2.35
CA SER A 145 15.82 25.32 3.19
C SER A 145 14.94 24.07 3.19
N SER A 146 14.37 23.69 2.03
CA SER A 146 13.46 22.54 1.89
C SER A 146 14.05 21.22 2.43
N TYR A 147 13.19 20.33 2.96
CA TYR A 147 13.61 19.07 3.58
C TYR A 147 13.06 17.84 2.84
N GLY A 148 11.86 17.38 3.19
CA GLY A 148 11.29 16.16 2.66
C GLY A 148 10.69 16.37 1.28
N ASN A 149 10.79 15.35 0.43
CA ASN A 149 10.05 15.30 -0.83
C ASN A 149 9.34 13.98 -1.01
N PHE A 150 8.25 14.03 -1.75
CA PHE A 150 7.49 12.86 -2.14
C PHE A 150 7.02 13.03 -3.58
N VAL A 151 7.06 11.96 -4.36
CA VAL A 151 6.54 11.93 -5.72
C VAL A 151 5.45 10.86 -5.77
N ASP A 152 4.26 11.23 -6.22
CA ASP A 152 3.16 10.27 -6.35
C ASP A 152 3.27 9.47 -7.66
N GLY A 153 2.36 8.50 -7.84
CA GLY A 153 2.30 7.68 -9.06
C GLY A 153 1.97 8.47 -10.33
N ASN A 154 1.55 9.74 -10.23
CA ASN A 154 1.32 10.64 -11.37
C ASN A 154 2.53 11.55 -11.65
N GLU A 155 3.67 11.28 -11.03
CA GLU A 155 4.88 12.12 -11.04
C GLU A 155 4.65 13.56 -10.53
N THR A 156 3.66 13.76 -9.66
CA THR A 156 3.46 15.03 -8.96
C THR A 156 4.44 15.13 -7.80
N LEU A 157 5.24 16.19 -7.78
CA LEU A 157 6.23 16.44 -6.74
C LEU A 157 5.62 17.26 -5.60
N TYR A 158 5.79 16.76 -4.38
CA TYR A 158 5.42 17.42 -3.14
C TYR A 158 6.68 17.72 -2.34
N VAL A 159 6.82 18.97 -1.88
CA VAL A 159 8.04 19.43 -1.19
C VAL A 159 7.67 20.08 0.13
N ALA A 160 8.25 19.59 1.22
CA ALA A 160 8.21 20.24 2.52
C ALA A 160 9.18 21.43 2.51
N ASP A 161 8.63 22.61 2.28
CA ASP A 161 9.35 23.88 2.18
C ASP A 161 9.51 24.48 3.59
N TYR A 162 10.43 23.88 4.34
CA TYR A 162 10.67 24.08 5.77
C TYR A 162 10.76 25.57 6.16
N GLY A 163 11.62 26.34 5.49
CA GLY A 163 11.86 27.75 5.82
C GLY A 163 10.65 28.66 5.53
N ASN A 164 9.77 28.25 4.62
CA ASN A 164 8.55 28.99 4.29
C ASN A 164 7.30 28.47 5.03
N ASN A 165 7.44 27.44 5.87
CA ASN A 165 6.36 26.85 6.67
C ASN A 165 5.17 26.36 5.82
N ARG A 166 5.48 25.75 4.68
CA ARG A 166 4.47 25.28 3.72
C ARG A 166 4.85 23.96 3.08
N VAL A 167 3.89 23.36 2.39
CA VAL A 167 4.12 22.28 1.43
C VAL A 167 3.73 22.77 0.04
N GLN A 168 4.66 22.62 -0.91
CA GLN A 168 4.46 22.99 -2.31
C GLN A 168 4.22 21.74 -3.16
N MET A 169 3.28 21.85 -4.10
CA MET A 169 2.99 20.83 -5.10
C MET A 169 3.40 21.34 -6.49
N TYR A 170 4.18 20.56 -7.22
CA TYR A 170 4.63 20.84 -8.58
C TYR A 170 4.13 19.73 -9.51
N LEU A 171 3.34 20.10 -10.51
CA LEU A 171 2.98 19.20 -11.60
C LEU A 171 4.17 19.05 -12.56
N ILE A 172 4.20 17.97 -13.35
CA ILE A 172 5.23 17.73 -14.35
C ILE A 172 5.37 18.96 -15.27
N GLY A 173 6.61 19.48 -15.39
CA GLY A 173 6.93 20.63 -16.23
C GLY A 173 6.49 21.99 -15.69
N ALA A 174 5.91 22.06 -14.49
CA ALA A 174 5.55 23.32 -13.86
C ALA A 174 6.80 24.09 -13.42
N THR A 175 6.84 25.39 -13.71
CA THR A 175 7.91 26.30 -13.26
C THR A 175 7.60 26.99 -11.93
N SER A 176 6.44 26.71 -11.35
CA SER A 176 5.94 27.28 -10.08
C SER A 176 5.07 26.27 -9.36
N GLY A 177 5.18 26.22 -8.04
CA GLY A 177 4.44 25.32 -7.17
C GLY A 177 3.14 25.94 -6.66
N THR A 178 2.19 25.08 -6.32
CA THR A 178 0.94 25.46 -5.64
C THR A 178 1.06 25.11 -4.17
N THR A 179 0.74 26.05 -3.28
CA THR A 179 0.75 25.78 -1.83
C THR A 179 -0.48 24.96 -1.46
N ILE A 180 -0.24 23.77 -0.92
CA ILE A 180 -1.29 22.79 -0.60
C ILE A 180 -1.45 22.55 0.91
N ALA A 181 -0.45 22.95 1.71
CA ALA A 181 -0.53 22.94 3.17
C ALA A 181 0.33 24.07 3.75
N GLY A 182 -0.08 24.61 4.90
CA GLY A 182 0.56 25.76 5.54
C GLY A 182 0.20 27.10 4.89
N ILE A 183 0.67 28.17 5.51
CA ILE A 183 0.56 29.55 4.99
C ILE A 183 1.98 30.07 4.78
N THR A 184 2.29 30.44 3.54
CA THR A 184 3.62 30.93 3.16
C THR A 184 4.07 32.07 4.09
N GLY A 185 5.22 31.88 4.74
CA GLY A 185 5.83 32.90 5.60
C GLY A 185 5.13 33.12 6.95
N SER A 186 4.15 32.28 7.31
CA SER A 186 3.42 32.37 8.58
C SER A 186 3.49 31.04 9.34
N SER A 187 4.51 30.92 10.21
CA SER A 187 4.64 29.80 11.12
C SER A 187 3.58 29.87 12.24
N GLY A 188 3.03 28.72 12.63
CA GLY A 188 2.13 28.67 13.77
C GLY A 188 1.62 27.26 14.03
N SER A 189 0.81 27.12 15.09
CA SER A 189 0.23 25.84 15.52
C SER A 189 -1.24 25.68 15.13
N SER A 190 -1.84 26.69 14.48
CA SER A 190 -3.20 26.56 13.95
C SER A 190 -3.27 25.45 12.91
N LEU A 191 -4.47 24.97 12.61
CA LEU A 191 -4.68 23.92 11.61
C LEU A 191 -4.40 24.38 10.18
N MET A 192 -4.34 25.69 9.92
CA MET A 192 -3.95 26.23 8.62
C MET A 192 -2.44 26.44 8.51
N GLN A 193 -1.72 26.47 9.63
CA GLN A 193 -0.30 26.78 9.70
C GLN A 193 0.54 25.54 9.97
N LEU A 194 1.79 25.61 9.53
CA LEU A 194 2.83 24.66 9.87
C LEU A 194 3.95 25.42 10.59
N ASN A 195 4.84 24.69 11.25
CA ASN A 195 6.03 25.22 11.88
C ASN A 195 7.22 24.31 11.52
N GLY A 196 7.93 24.70 10.46
CA GLY A 196 9.07 23.96 9.93
C GLY A 196 8.73 22.53 9.50
N PRO A 197 7.82 22.30 8.53
CA PRO A 197 7.49 20.96 8.07
C PRO A 197 8.74 20.28 7.50
N ILE A 198 8.98 19.03 7.89
CA ILE A 198 10.22 18.32 7.56
C ILE A 198 10.02 17.12 6.63
N ALA A 199 8.83 16.51 6.63
CA ALA A 199 8.49 15.41 5.76
C ALA A 199 7.06 15.56 5.25
N VAL A 200 6.83 15.06 4.04
CA VAL A 200 5.52 15.02 3.38
C VAL A 200 5.36 13.66 2.72
N VAL A 201 4.19 13.06 2.84
CA VAL A 201 3.77 11.89 2.06
C VAL A 201 2.32 12.06 1.64
N VAL A 202 1.96 11.46 0.50
CA VAL A 202 0.59 11.50 -0.01
C VAL A 202 0.09 10.09 -0.15
N ASP A 203 -1.11 9.81 0.39
CA ASP A 203 -1.72 8.48 0.28
C ASP A 203 -2.45 8.32 -1.06
N ASN A 204 -2.91 7.11 -1.35
CA ASN A 204 -3.65 6.82 -2.59
C ASN A 204 -4.98 7.57 -2.72
N ASN A 205 -5.48 8.19 -1.63
CA ASN A 205 -6.67 9.06 -1.65
C ASN A 205 -6.32 10.52 -1.93
N GLY A 206 -5.04 10.85 -2.12
CA GLY A 206 -4.56 12.22 -2.30
C GLY A 206 -4.52 13.03 -0.99
N TYR A 207 -4.62 12.36 0.16
CA TYR A 207 -4.44 13.04 1.44
C TYR A 207 -2.96 13.23 1.73
N ILE A 208 -2.61 14.45 2.14
CA ILE A 208 -1.23 14.84 2.40
C ILE A 208 -0.97 14.76 3.89
N TYR A 209 0.05 14.03 4.30
CA TYR A 209 0.47 13.93 5.70
C TYR A 209 1.80 14.63 5.84
N VAL A 210 1.86 15.54 6.80
CA VAL A 210 3.01 16.41 7.01
C VAL A 210 3.53 16.19 8.42
N ALA A 211 4.84 15.93 8.53
CA ALA A 211 5.54 15.98 9.79
C ALA A 211 5.81 17.45 10.12
N ASP A 212 4.93 18.01 10.94
CA ASP A 212 5.00 19.38 11.41
C ASP A 212 5.93 19.45 12.62
N TYR A 213 7.23 19.39 12.29
CA TYR A 213 8.32 19.15 13.23
C TYR A 213 8.33 20.12 14.40
N GLY A 214 8.21 21.43 14.15
CA GLY A 214 8.23 22.46 15.19
C GLY A 214 7.02 22.42 16.12
N ASN A 215 5.93 21.80 15.69
CA ASN A 215 4.73 21.57 16.51
C ASN A 215 4.66 20.14 17.07
N SER A 216 5.67 19.30 16.81
CA SER A 216 5.75 17.91 17.27
C SER A 216 4.47 17.10 17.02
N ARG A 217 3.94 17.20 15.79
CA ARG A 217 2.70 16.54 15.38
C ARG A 217 2.75 16.03 13.94
N ILE A 218 1.89 15.07 13.63
CA ILE A 218 1.58 14.71 12.25
C ILE A 218 0.19 15.26 11.93
N ILE A 219 0.11 15.99 10.82
CA ILE A 219 -1.10 16.69 10.41
C ILE A 219 -1.43 16.34 8.96
N LYS A 220 -2.70 16.03 8.73
CA LYS A 220 -3.26 15.52 7.48
C LYS A 220 -4.07 16.61 6.79
N TRP A 221 -3.73 16.97 5.55
CA TRP A 221 -4.57 17.80 4.69
C TRP A 221 -5.41 16.94 3.76
N THR A 222 -6.64 17.38 3.53
CA THR A 222 -7.49 16.82 2.48
C THR A 222 -7.19 17.45 1.12
N THR A 223 -7.74 16.91 0.04
CA THR A 223 -7.67 17.50 -1.30
C THR A 223 -8.36 18.88 -1.40
N ASN A 224 -9.14 19.28 -0.38
CA ASN A 224 -9.59 20.66 -0.20
C ASN A 224 -8.67 21.40 0.77
N TYR A 225 -7.54 21.87 0.26
CA TYR A 225 -6.47 22.52 1.03
C TYR A 225 -6.93 23.73 1.86
N SER A 226 -7.98 24.41 1.41
CA SER A 226 -8.53 25.61 2.06
C SER A 226 -9.18 25.34 3.43
N MET A 227 -9.47 24.07 3.74
CA MET A 227 -10.06 23.68 5.02
C MET A 227 -9.05 23.57 6.17
N GLY A 228 -7.75 23.61 5.86
CA GLY A 228 -6.71 23.35 6.83
C GLY A 228 -6.52 21.87 7.11
N GLY A 229 -5.49 21.59 7.90
CA GLY A 229 -5.10 20.25 8.29
C GLY A 229 -5.93 19.72 9.44
N ILE A 230 -5.93 18.41 9.57
CA ILE A 230 -6.50 17.65 10.68
C ILE A 230 -5.31 17.03 11.37
N CYS A 231 -5.06 17.40 12.63
CA CYS A 231 -4.01 16.70 13.36
C CYS A 231 -4.42 15.24 13.55
N VAL A 232 -3.52 14.30 13.21
CA VAL A 232 -3.76 12.86 13.28
C VAL A 232 -2.90 12.15 14.32
N VAL A 233 -1.75 12.74 14.69
CA VAL A 233 -0.87 12.22 15.75
C VAL A 233 -0.32 13.37 16.58
N SER A 234 -0.28 13.22 17.91
CA SER A 234 0.23 14.22 18.86
C SER A 234 -0.50 15.57 18.82
N CYS A 235 -1.82 15.52 18.91
CA CYS A 235 -2.70 16.68 18.72
C CYS A 235 -2.90 17.56 19.93
N THR A 236 -2.33 17.17 21.06
CA THR A 236 -2.28 17.98 22.28
C THR A 236 -1.15 19.02 22.24
N GLY A 237 -0.23 18.94 21.26
CA GLY A 237 0.95 19.80 21.17
C GLY A 237 1.97 19.58 22.29
N THR A 238 1.77 18.54 23.11
CA THR A 238 2.67 18.19 24.21
C THR A 238 3.74 17.24 23.72
N VAL A 239 4.99 17.68 23.77
CA VAL A 239 6.16 16.84 23.51
C VAL A 239 6.27 15.75 24.58
N GLY A 240 6.59 14.53 24.19
CA GLY A 240 6.88 13.46 25.13
C GLY A 240 6.84 12.06 24.51
N VAL A 241 6.97 11.05 25.37
CA VAL A 241 7.11 9.62 25.00
C VAL A 241 5.84 8.80 25.25
N ALA A 242 4.76 9.44 25.70
CA ALA A 242 3.48 8.75 25.87
C ALA A 242 2.91 8.33 24.50
N ALA A 243 2.04 7.31 24.47
CA ALA A 243 1.52 6.71 23.23
C ALA A 243 0.83 7.70 22.26
N ASN A 244 0.45 8.88 22.74
CA ASN A 244 -0.19 9.95 21.97
C ASN A 244 0.68 11.21 21.83
N GLN A 245 1.97 11.12 22.14
CA GLN A 245 2.92 12.23 22.07
C GLN A 245 4.01 11.90 21.06
N LEU A 246 4.52 12.95 20.40
CA LEU A 246 5.71 12.87 19.56
C LEU A 246 6.70 13.91 20.07
N ASP A 247 7.98 13.62 19.86
CA ASP A 247 9.04 14.60 19.95
C ASP A 247 9.70 14.69 18.58
N ALA A 248 9.57 15.84 17.93
CA ALA A 248 10.34 16.16 16.73
C ALA A 248 10.25 15.07 15.62
N PRO A 249 9.05 14.72 15.11
CA PRO A 249 8.92 13.70 14.06
C PRO A 249 9.76 14.11 12.84
N ARG A 250 10.72 13.27 12.46
CA ARG A 250 11.75 13.58 11.45
C ARG A 250 11.44 13.08 10.04
N ASP A 251 10.60 12.05 9.92
CA ASP A 251 10.29 11.41 8.65
C ASP A 251 8.90 10.77 8.70
N LEU A 252 8.31 10.57 7.53
CA LEU A 252 7.06 9.86 7.30
C LEU A 252 7.22 8.98 6.08
N LYS A 253 6.81 7.72 6.22
CA LYS A 253 6.76 6.77 5.11
C LYS A 253 5.50 5.92 5.27
N PHE A 254 4.87 5.63 4.14
CA PHE A 254 3.84 4.60 4.08
C PHE A 254 4.47 3.26 3.71
N ASP A 255 3.82 2.18 4.13
CA ASP A 255 4.07 0.87 3.52
C ASP A 255 3.58 0.83 2.07
N ALA A 256 3.83 -0.28 1.36
CA ALA A 256 3.37 -0.49 -0.01
C ALA A 256 1.84 -0.39 -0.18
N ALA A 257 1.08 -0.51 0.92
CA ALA A 257 -0.37 -0.42 0.97
C ALA A 257 -0.89 1.02 1.19
N GLY A 258 0.00 1.97 1.50
CA GLY A 258 -0.37 3.35 1.81
C GLY A 258 -0.70 3.64 3.28
N ASN A 259 -0.35 2.74 4.22
CA ASN A 259 -0.64 2.89 5.65
C ASN A 259 0.52 3.52 6.44
N LEU A 260 0.17 4.34 7.45
CA LEU A 260 1.11 4.83 8.47
C LEU A 260 1.26 3.76 9.57
N ASN A 261 2.45 3.18 9.75
CA ASN A 261 2.71 2.05 10.64
C ASN A 261 2.01 2.10 12.03
N LEU A 262 1.04 1.20 12.25
CA LEU A 262 0.61 0.72 13.58
C LEU A 262 0.24 -0.79 13.52
N LYS A 263 1.04 -1.60 14.23
CA LYS A 263 0.91 -3.02 14.65
C LYS A 263 0.50 -4.12 13.60
N PRO A 264 1.44 -5.02 13.22
CA PRO A 264 1.23 -6.15 12.30
C PRO A 264 0.30 -7.30 12.75
N ALA A 265 -0.14 -7.35 14.01
CA ALA A 265 -0.90 -8.51 14.52
C ALA A 265 -2.43 -8.37 14.41
N GLN A 266 -2.96 -7.19 14.04
CA GLN A 266 -4.41 -6.99 13.86
C GLN A 266 -4.81 -6.68 12.41
N GLN A 267 -3.86 -6.44 11.51
CA GLN A 267 -4.14 -6.16 10.09
C GLN A 267 -4.34 -7.43 9.24
N ARG A 268 -3.86 -8.61 9.68
CA ARG A 268 -3.94 -9.83 8.84
C ARG A 268 -5.29 -10.55 8.79
N VAL A 269 -6.33 -10.01 9.44
CA VAL A 269 -7.69 -10.58 9.34
C VAL A 269 -8.68 -9.61 8.67
N LEU A 270 -8.30 -8.35 8.41
CA LEU A 270 -9.20 -7.35 7.81
C LEU A 270 -8.53 -6.36 6.83
N ALA A 271 -7.22 -6.43 6.57
CA ALA A 271 -6.58 -5.65 5.52
C ALA A 271 -6.60 -6.42 4.19
N ALA A 272 -7.36 -5.85 3.25
CA ALA A 272 -7.25 -6.02 1.81
C ALA A 272 -7.24 -7.46 1.28
N LEU A 273 -8.45 -7.98 1.06
CA LEU A 273 -8.66 -9.12 0.18
C LEU A 273 -8.04 -8.88 -1.22
N ASP A 274 -7.94 -7.63 -1.70
CA ASP A 274 -7.33 -7.28 -2.99
C ASP A 274 -5.79 -7.13 -2.95
N GLU A 275 -5.19 -6.78 -1.82
CA GLU A 275 -3.74 -6.55 -1.71
C GLU A 275 -2.95 -7.85 -1.85
N PHE A 276 -3.48 -8.96 -1.32
CA PHE A 276 -2.91 -10.28 -1.56
C PHE A 276 -2.89 -10.64 -3.04
N VAL A 277 -3.92 -10.27 -3.81
CA VAL A 277 -3.96 -10.52 -5.25
C VAL A 277 -2.90 -9.67 -5.95
N VAL A 278 -2.76 -8.39 -5.59
CA VAL A 278 -1.76 -7.49 -6.17
C VAL A 278 -0.33 -7.94 -5.87
N GLU A 279 -0.01 -8.20 -4.61
CA GLU A 279 1.34 -8.65 -4.19
C GLU A 279 1.69 -10.02 -4.77
N SER A 280 0.69 -10.89 -4.99
CA SER A 280 0.93 -12.20 -5.58
C SER A 280 1.10 -12.15 -7.10
N VAL A 281 0.44 -11.22 -7.79
CA VAL A 281 0.72 -10.93 -9.22
C VAL A 281 2.14 -10.37 -9.38
N LYS A 282 2.58 -9.50 -8.47
CA LYS A 282 3.98 -9.05 -8.42
C LYS A 282 4.94 -10.20 -8.12
N ALA A 283 4.58 -11.12 -7.23
CA ALA A 283 5.39 -12.29 -6.90
C ALA A 283 5.62 -13.21 -8.11
N TRP A 284 4.59 -13.47 -8.91
CA TRP A 284 4.74 -14.21 -10.18
C TRP A 284 5.65 -13.49 -11.18
N SER A 285 5.53 -12.16 -11.26
CA SER A 285 6.43 -11.33 -12.08
C SER A 285 7.87 -11.38 -11.56
N CYS A 286 8.06 -11.39 -10.24
CA CYS A 286 9.36 -11.55 -9.59
C CYS A 286 10.00 -12.91 -9.94
N LEU A 287 9.25 -14.02 -9.86
CA LEU A 287 9.76 -15.34 -10.29
C LEU A 287 10.17 -15.36 -11.76
N SER A 288 9.38 -14.74 -12.64
CA SER A 288 9.73 -14.60 -14.05
C SER A 288 11.04 -13.82 -14.24
N ASN A 289 11.24 -12.75 -13.48
CA ASN A 289 12.49 -11.97 -13.50
C ASN A 289 13.69 -12.76 -12.98
N ILE A 290 13.51 -13.49 -11.87
CA ILE A 290 14.52 -14.39 -11.31
C ILE A 290 14.95 -15.41 -12.38
N VAL A 291 14.00 -16.12 -13.01
CA VAL A 291 14.27 -17.11 -14.06
C VAL A 291 14.95 -16.50 -15.29
N ASN A 292 14.60 -15.26 -15.64
CA ASN A 292 15.29 -14.53 -16.72
C ASN A 292 16.75 -14.18 -16.36
N GLY A 293 17.02 -13.84 -15.10
CA GLY A 293 18.35 -13.54 -14.59
C GLY A 293 19.26 -14.76 -14.37
N MET A 294 18.70 -15.98 -14.35
CA MET A 294 19.49 -17.19 -14.12
C MET A 294 20.35 -17.59 -15.34
N PRO A 295 21.56 -18.13 -15.10
CA PRO A 295 22.48 -18.61 -16.14
C PRO A 295 22.07 -20.00 -16.68
N VAL A 296 20.85 -20.12 -17.21
CA VAL A 296 20.29 -21.38 -17.76
C VAL A 296 20.12 -21.35 -19.29
N PRO A 297 20.12 -22.50 -19.98
CA PRO A 297 19.88 -22.57 -21.42
C PRO A 297 18.54 -21.96 -21.84
N GLN A 298 18.52 -21.27 -22.98
CA GLN A 298 17.34 -20.51 -23.45
C GLN A 298 16.09 -21.38 -23.62
N VAL A 299 16.24 -22.63 -24.07
CA VAL A 299 15.13 -23.59 -24.23
C VAL A 299 14.49 -23.91 -22.88
N TYR A 300 15.31 -24.10 -21.85
CA TYR A 300 14.86 -24.43 -20.50
C TYR A 300 14.18 -23.22 -19.85
N ARG A 301 14.74 -22.02 -20.03
CA ARG A 301 14.14 -20.75 -19.60
C ARG A 301 12.73 -20.56 -20.18
N LYS A 302 12.57 -20.75 -21.49
CA LYS A 302 11.25 -20.61 -22.16
C LYS A 302 10.21 -21.60 -21.62
N ARG A 303 10.62 -22.83 -21.30
CA ARG A 303 9.73 -23.83 -20.67
C ARG A 303 9.25 -23.36 -19.29
N LEU A 304 10.18 -22.90 -18.45
CA LEU A 304 9.88 -22.46 -17.08
C LEU A 304 8.98 -21.23 -17.06
N LEU A 305 9.24 -20.23 -17.91
CA LEU A 305 8.37 -19.05 -18.02
C LEU A 305 6.95 -19.45 -18.42
N LYS A 306 6.79 -20.38 -19.36
CA LYS A 306 5.47 -20.91 -19.73
C LYS A 306 4.79 -21.64 -18.56
N GLN A 307 5.55 -22.35 -17.73
CA GLN A 307 5.00 -22.99 -16.53
C GLN A 307 4.54 -21.97 -15.50
N ILE A 308 5.32 -20.89 -15.29
CA ILE A 308 4.94 -19.75 -14.45
C ILE A 308 3.64 -19.12 -14.95
N ASP A 309 3.54 -18.80 -16.25
CA ASP A 309 2.34 -18.19 -16.84
C ASP A 309 1.08 -19.05 -16.63
N LEU A 310 1.21 -20.38 -16.82
CA LEU A 310 0.10 -21.31 -16.62
C LEU A 310 -0.31 -21.42 -15.14
N ALA A 311 0.66 -21.46 -14.24
CA ALA A 311 0.44 -21.50 -12.80
C ALA A 311 -0.25 -20.23 -12.30
N GLU A 312 0.18 -19.07 -12.78
CA GLU A 312 -0.43 -17.77 -12.49
C GLU A 312 -1.89 -17.72 -12.98
N GLN A 313 -2.15 -18.14 -14.23
CA GLN A 313 -3.51 -18.16 -14.78
C GLN A 313 -4.44 -19.10 -14.00
N TYR A 314 -3.94 -20.28 -13.62
CA TYR A 314 -4.69 -21.22 -12.81
C TYR A 314 -5.10 -20.62 -11.46
N GLN A 315 -4.14 -19.97 -10.77
CA GLN A 315 -4.39 -19.37 -9.46
C GLN A 315 -5.35 -18.17 -9.53
N LYS A 316 -5.32 -17.41 -10.63
CA LYS A 316 -6.22 -16.28 -10.90
C LYS A 316 -7.67 -16.68 -11.11
N VAL A 317 -7.92 -17.76 -11.86
CA VAL A 317 -9.24 -17.99 -12.47
C VAL A 317 -9.92 -19.27 -11.98
N ILE A 318 -9.15 -20.30 -11.66
CA ILE A 318 -9.68 -21.67 -11.54
C ILE A 318 -9.58 -22.20 -10.11
N HIS A 319 -8.50 -21.86 -9.39
CA HIS A 319 -8.19 -22.45 -8.08
C HIS A 319 -9.34 -22.35 -7.06
N SER A 320 -10.03 -21.21 -6.97
CA SER A 320 -11.16 -21.03 -6.04
C SER A 320 -12.33 -21.96 -6.34
N GLY A 321 -12.55 -22.31 -7.61
CA GLY A 321 -13.61 -23.23 -8.04
C GLY A 321 -13.33 -24.70 -7.71
N HIS A 322 -12.07 -25.07 -7.45
CA HIS A 322 -11.72 -26.43 -7.01
C HIS A 322 -11.77 -26.59 -5.48
N CYS A 323 -11.84 -25.48 -4.73
CA CYS A 323 -11.84 -25.51 -3.28
C CYS A 323 -13.22 -25.95 -2.75
N SER A 324 -13.23 -26.89 -1.82
CA SER A 324 -14.45 -27.41 -1.20
C SER A 324 -14.22 -27.94 0.21
N ASP A 325 -15.31 -28.05 0.97
CA ASP A 325 -15.32 -28.70 2.26
C ASP A 325 -14.93 -30.17 2.12
N ASN A 326 -13.98 -30.60 2.96
CA ASN A 326 -13.52 -31.99 3.00
C ASN A 326 -13.14 -32.52 1.60
N SER A 327 -12.40 -31.72 0.81
CA SER A 327 -11.77 -32.18 -0.43
C SER A 327 -10.69 -33.23 -0.11
N ASP A 328 -10.53 -34.24 -0.98
CA ASP A 328 -9.42 -35.21 -0.87
C ASP A 328 -8.08 -34.63 -1.38
N CYS A 329 -8.07 -33.39 -1.84
CA CYS A 329 -6.86 -32.66 -2.19
C CYS A 329 -6.54 -31.64 -1.09
N ILE A 330 -5.33 -31.73 -0.52
CA ILE A 330 -4.92 -30.92 0.63
C ILE A 330 -4.94 -29.41 0.33
N THR A 331 -4.64 -29.01 -0.92
CA THR A 331 -4.61 -27.61 -1.35
C THR A 331 -5.99 -27.06 -1.71
N HIS A 332 -7.03 -27.90 -1.69
CA HIS A 332 -8.41 -27.54 -2.01
C HIS A 332 -9.35 -27.66 -0.81
N CYS A 333 -8.96 -28.43 0.21
CA CYS A 333 -9.78 -28.69 1.36
C CYS A 333 -9.87 -27.45 2.25
N THR A 334 -11.01 -26.76 2.24
CA THR A 334 -11.28 -25.58 3.06
C THR A 334 -11.26 -25.91 4.55
N THR A 335 -11.80 -27.07 4.92
CA THR A 335 -11.85 -27.53 6.32
C THR A 335 -10.45 -27.78 6.87
N PHE A 336 -9.58 -28.44 6.11
CA PHE A 336 -8.20 -28.69 6.52
C PHE A 336 -7.33 -27.43 6.42
N GLY A 337 -7.38 -26.72 5.29
CA GLY A 337 -6.52 -25.58 5.00
C GLY A 337 -6.78 -24.35 5.87
N LEU A 338 -7.96 -24.24 6.48
CA LEU A 338 -8.32 -23.16 7.42
C LEU A 338 -8.28 -23.57 8.89
N SER A 339 -8.04 -24.85 9.18
CA SER A 339 -7.93 -25.35 10.56
C SER A 339 -6.59 -24.94 11.16
N ASP A 340 -6.61 -24.36 12.36
CA ASP A 340 -5.40 -24.09 13.14
C ASP A 340 -5.26 -25.10 14.30
N PRO A 341 -4.36 -26.10 14.19
CA PRO A 341 -4.19 -27.11 15.24
C PRO A 341 -3.56 -26.54 16.53
N LYS A 342 -3.07 -25.29 16.52
CA LYS A 342 -2.51 -24.63 17.71
C LYS A 342 -3.56 -23.81 18.46
N CYS A 343 -4.73 -23.58 17.87
CA CYS A 343 -5.80 -22.79 18.45
C CYS A 343 -7.08 -23.64 18.52
N PRO A 344 -7.44 -24.19 19.69
CA PRO A 344 -8.62 -25.06 19.83
C PRO A 344 -9.94 -24.40 19.37
N GLU A 345 -10.02 -23.07 19.42
CA GLU A 345 -11.17 -22.29 18.96
C GLU A 345 -11.27 -22.16 17.42
N HIS A 346 -10.16 -22.41 16.72
CA HIS A 346 -10.05 -22.35 15.26
C HIS A 346 -9.68 -23.70 14.64
N GLU A 347 -9.72 -24.78 15.43
CA GLU A 347 -9.46 -26.14 14.98
C GLU A 347 -10.73 -26.75 14.39
N ALA A 348 -10.67 -27.16 13.12
CA ALA A 348 -11.67 -27.97 12.46
C ALA A 348 -11.09 -29.36 12.13
N LYS A 349 -11.85 -30.42 12.46
CA LYS A 349 -11.46 -31.80 12.13
C LYS A 349 -11.92 -32.16 10.72
N CYS A 350 -10.97 -32.28 9.80
CA CYS A 350 -11.21 -32.84 8.47
C CYS A 350 -11.22 -34.38 8.54
N THR A 351 -12.19 -35.03 7.89
CA THR A 351 -12.33 -36.49 7.86
C THR A 351 -11.69 -37.15 6.64
N GLN A 352 -11.11 -36.37 5.72
CA GLN A 352 -10.47 -36.91 4.51
C GLN A 352 -9.03 -37.35 4.76
N ALA A 353 -8.61 -38.34 3.97
CA ALA A 353 -7.23 -38.84 3.98
C ALA A 353 -6.25 -37.91 3.24
N HIS A 354 -6.75 -37.00 2.40
CA HIS A 354 -6.00 -36.06 1.57
C HIS A 354 -4.97 -36.77 0.68
N THR A 355 -5.41 -37.80 -0.03
CA THR A 355 -4.53 -38.68 -0.82
C THR A 355 -4.40 -38.30 -2.28
N SER A 356 -5.19 -37.31 -2.74
CA SER A 356 -5.21 -36.90 -4.14
C SER A 356 -4.40 -35.62 -4.37
N ASP A 357 -3.59 -35.62 -5.43
CA ASP A 357 -2.92 -34.41 -5.92
C ASP A 357 -3.70 -33.82 -7.09
N CYS A 358 -4.01 -32.53 -7.02
CA CYS A 358 -4.53 -31.82 -8.17
C CYS A 358 -3.40 -31.53 -9.18
N PRO A 359 -3.52 -31.94 -10.46
CA PRO A 359 -2.49 -31.72 -11.48
C PRO A 359 -2.10 -30.25 -11.67
N ASP A 360 -3.03 -29.32 -11.44
CA ASP A 360 -2.78 -27.89 -11.60
C ASP A 360 -2.19 -27.26 -10.33
N CYS A 361 -2.63 -27.66 -9.14
CA CYS A 361 -2.01 -27.18 -7.88
C CYS A 361 -0.59 -27.70 -7.71
N ILE A 362 -0.34 -28.97 -8.04
CA ILE A 362 1.01 -29.53 -7.96
C ILE A 362 1.96 -28.85 -8.97
N ASN A 363 1.44 -28.29 -10.06
CA ASN A 363 2.26 -27.50 -10.98
C ASN A 363 2.79 -26.21 -10.33
N ILE A 364 2.05 -25.58 -9.41
CA ILE A 364 2.55 -24.43 -8.63
C ILE A 364 3.73 -24.89 -7.78
N SER A 365 3.53 -25.90 -6.92
CA SER A 365 4.58 -26.39 -6.03
C SER A 365 5.81 -26.87 -6.79
N ARG A 366 5.61 -27.65 -7.85
CA ARG A 366 6.70 -28.15 -8.71
C ARG A 366 7.48 -27.02 -9.38
N THR A 367 6.79 -25.96 -9.80
CA THR A 367 7.47 -24.80 -10.41
C THR A 367 8.34 -24.08 -9.38
N LEU A 368 7.84 -23.90 -8.15
CA LEU A 368 8.62 -23.31 -7.05
C LEU A 368 9.81 -24.19 -6.70
N ASP A 369 9.63 -25.51 -6.57
CA ASP A 369 10.70 -26.46 -6.26
C ASP A 369 11.77 -26.48 -7.34
N GLU A 370 11.38 -26.53 -8.62
CA GLU A 370 12.31 -26.48 -9.76
C GLU A 370 13.15 -25.20 -9.74
N ILE A 371 12.54 -24.04 -9.45
CA ILE A 371 13.26 -22.76 -9.34
C ILE A 371 14.19 -22.74 -8.12
N GLY A 372 13.71 -23.21 -6.97
CA GLY A 372 14.49 -23.27 -5.73
C GLY A 372 15.74 -24.15 -5.86
N GLU A 373 15.63 -25.30 -6.53
CA GLU A 373 16.78 -26.18 -6.81
C GLU A 373 17.79 -25.52 -7.75
N MET A 374 17.34 -24.75 -8.74
CA MET A 374 18.26 -24.00 -9.59
C MET A 374 19.01 -22.92 -8.82
N ILE A 375 18.35 -22.21 -7.90
CA ILE A 375 18.99 -21.17 -7.07
C ILE A 375 20.12 -21.78 -6.23
N LYS A 376 19.95 -23.02 -5.73
CA LYS A 376 21.00 -23.71 -4.97
C LYS A 376 22.27 -23.97 -5.80
N GLN A 377 22.13 -24.13 -7.11
CA GLN A 377 23.23 -24.42 -8.05
C GLN A 377 23.98 -23.15 -8.50
N ILE A 378 23.54 -21.96 -8.10
CA ILE A 378 24.23 -20.70 -8.41
C ILE A 378 25.60 -20.66 -7.72
N SER A 379 26.66 -20.42 -8.49
CA SER A 379 28.05 -20.43 -7.98
C SER A 379 28.43 -19.18 -7.17
N ASN A 380 27.81 -18.02 -7.43
CA ASN A 380 28.09 -16.77 -6.72
C ASN A 380 27.24 -16.70 -5.43
N GLU A 381 27.88 -16.78 -4.26
CA GLU A 381 27.18 -16.84 -2.96
C GLU A 381 26.44 -15.55 -2.57
N GLU A 382 26.92 -14.38 -2.98
CA GLU A 382 26.22 -13.10 -2.71
C GLU A 382 24.94 -13.00 -3.55
N PHE A 383 25.07 -13.25 -4.86
CA PHE A 383 23.95 -13.26 -5.80
C PHE A 383 22.94 -14.37 -5.48
N LYS A 384 23.42 -15.54 -5.03
CA LYS A 384 22.59 -16.66 -4.58
C LYS A 384 21.78 -16.29 -3.35
N ARG A 385 22.36 -15.59 -2.37
CA ARG A 385 21.66 -15.15 -1.15
C ARG A 385 20.56 -14.14 -1.45
N GLU A 386 20.85 -13.16 -2.32
CA GLU A 386 19.88 -12.18 -2.81
C GLU A 386 18.73 -12.85 -3.59
N THR A 387 19.06 -13.64 -4.62
CA THR A 387 18.06 -14.36 -5.43
C THR A 387 17.23 -15.30 -4.57
N LYS A 388 17.83 -15.94 -3.56
CA LYS A 388 17.12 -16.79 -2.60
C LYS A 388 16.15 -16.00 -1.74
N TYR A 389 16.53 -14.82 -1.27
CA TYR A 389 15.64 -13.98 -0.47
C TYR A 389 14.40 -13.56 -1.27
N ASP A 390 14.60 -13.07 -2.50
CA ASP A 390 13.51 -12.66 -3.39
C ASP A 390 12.61 -13.85 -3.75
N PHE A 391 13.22 -15.01 -4.04
CA PHE A 391 12.49 -16.25 -4.29
C PHE A 391 11.68 -16.72 -3.09
N ASP A 392 12.26 -16.73 -1.89
CA ASP A 392 11.58 -17.17 -0.67
C ASP A 392 10.39 -16.23 -0.38
N ASN A 393 10.55 -14.93 -0.58
CA ASN A 393 9.48 -13.94 -0.44
C ASN A 393 8.37 -14.10 -1.49
N ALA A 394 8.73 -14.20 -2.77
CA ALA A 394 7.77 -14.41 -3.86
C ALA A 394 6.99 -15.73 -3.67
N SER A 395 7.68 -16.80 -3.27
CA SER A 395 7.07 -18.10 -2.99
C SER A 395 6.06 -18.02 -1.84
N GLN A 396 6.36 -17.25 -0.79
CA GLN A 396 5.42 -17.04 0.32
C GLN A 396 4.15 -16.32 -0.16
N HIS A 397 4.27 -15.25 -0.94
CA HIS A 397 3.10 -14.54 -1.48
C HIS A 397 2.24 -15.44 -2.37
N ILE A 398 2.87 -16.25 -3.24
CA ILE A 398 2.16 -17.22 -4.08
C ILE A 398 1.41 -18.25 -3.22
N ILE A 399 2.02 -18.78 -2.16
CA ILE A 399 1.35 -19.72 -1.26
C ILE A 399 0.22 -19.02 -0.48
N GLU A 400 0.43 -17.79 -0.02
CA GLU A 400 -0.61 -16.98 0.65
C GLU A 400 -1.80 -16.69 -0.26
N TRP A 401 -1.60 -16.56 -1.56
CA TRP A 401 -2.71 -16.43 -2.50
C TRP A 401 -3.54 -17.70 -2.62
N SER A 402 -2.92 -18.89 -2.60
CA SER A 402 -3.68 -20.14 -2.52
C SER A 402 -4.50 -20.22 -1.23
N ARG A 403 -3.92 -19.80 -0.10
CA ARG A 403 -4.66 -19.67 1.18
C ARG A 403 -5.80 -18.67 1.07
N HIS A 404 -5.59 -17.53 0.41
CA HIS A 404 -6.61 -16.53 0.13
C HIS A 404 -7.76 -17.12 -0.70
N ASN A 405 -7.46 -17.89 -1.74
CA ASN A 405 -8.48 -18.53 -2.57
C ASN A 405 -9.33 -19.54 -1.77
N ILE A 406 -8.71 -20.29 -0.85
CA ILE A 406 -9.42 -21.19 0.08
C ILE A 406 -10.34 -20.38 1.01
N ARG A 407 -9.85 -19.26 1.57
CA ARG A 407 -10.67 -18.35 2.39
C ARG A 407 -11.87 -17.81 1.61
N GLY A 408 -11.66 -17.33 0.38
CA GLY A 408 -12.72 -16.83 -0.49
C GLY A 408 -13.76 -17.90 -0.83
N ALA A 409 -13.33 -19.14 -1.10
CA ALA A 409 -14.24 -20.26 -1.33
C ALA A 409 -15.10 -20.56 -0.09
N ARG A 410 -14.49 -20.59 1.10
CA ARG A 410 -15.23 -20.81 2.36
C ARG A 410 -16.18 -19.67 2.69
N GLN A 411 -15.81 -18.42 2.41
CA GLN A 411 -16.69 -17.26 2.57
C GLN A 411 -17.92 -17.36 1.67
N ASN A 412 -17.73 -17.75 0.40
CA ASN A 412 -18.84 -17.99 -0.53
C ASN A 412 -19.76 -19.10 -0.03
N GLU A 413 -19.21 -20.18 0.51
CA GLU A 413 -20.00 -21.25 1.10
C GLU A 413 -20.77 -20.81 2.35
N ALA A 414 -20.12 -20.11 3.28
CA ALA A 414 -20.77 -19.57 4.48
C ALA A 414 -21.91 -18.60 4.13
N LYS A 415 -21.71 -17.76 3.11
CA LYS A 415 -22.75 -16.91 2.53
C LYS A 415 -23.93 -17.75 2.03
N ASN A 416 -23.67 -18.82 1.29
CA ASN A 416 -24.72 -19.73 0.81
C ASN A 416 -25.46 -20.43 1.96
N GLN A 417 -24.74 -20.85 3.01
CA GLN A 417 -25.33 -21.47 4.20
C GLN A 417 -26.23 -20.49 4.96
N ILE A 418 -25.76 -19.27 5.21
CA ILE A 418 -26.57 -18.22 5.85
C ILE A 418 -27.84 -17.99 5.04
N ILE A 419 -27.72 -17.78 3.73
CA ILE A 419 -28.88 -17.55 2.84
C ILE A 419 -29.88 -18.71 2.93
N SER A 420 -29.42 -19.96 3.00
CA SER A 420 -30.30 -21.13 3.14
C SER A 420 -31.07 -21.16 4.48
N GLN A 421 -30.50 -20.61 5.55
CA GLN A 421 -31.03 -20.71 6.93
C GLN A 421 -31.77 -19.47 7.43
N ILE A 422 -31.72 -18.34 6.71
CA ILE A 422 -32.43 -17.08 7.03
C ILE A 422 -33.88 -17.32 7.48
N GLY A 423 -34.31 -16.72 8.60
CA GLY A 423 -35.70 -16.77 9.07
C GLY A 423 -36.68 -15.92 8.24
N ASP A 424 -37.98 -16.04 8.51
CA ASP A 424 -39.02 -15.26 7.80
C ASP A 424 -38.98 -13.76 8.11
N ASP A 425 -38.42 -13.35 9.25
CA ASP A 425 -38.22 -11.95 9.65
C ASP A 425 -36.76 -11.49 9.54
N GLU A 426 -35.96 -12.19 8.74
CA GLU A 426 -34.54 -11.92 8.55
C GLU A 426 -34.19 -11.69 7.07
N ALA A 427 -33.17 -10.88 6.81
CA ALA A 427 -32.61 -10.70 5.46
C ALA A 427 -31.08 -10.68 5.51
N PHE A 428 -30.45 -11.11 4.42
CA PHE A 428 -29.00 -10.99 4.22
C PHE A 428 -28.71 -9.83 3.28
N CYS A 429 -27.68 -9.03 3.58
CA CYS A 429 -27.33 -7.88 2.76
C CYS A 429 -25.83 -7.76 2.49
N THR A 430 -25.49 -7.38 1.26
CA THR A 430 -24.13 -7.09 0.81
C THR A 430 -24.04 -5.66 0.33
N PHE A 431 -22.92 -5.01 0.59
CA PHE A 431 -22.65 -3.64 0.14
C PHE A 431 -21.37 -3.60 -0.65
N ASP A 432 -21.43 -2.98 -1.82
CA ASP A 432 -20.25 -2.79 -2.67
C ASP A 432 -20.27 -1.43 -3.36
N TRP A 433 -19.10 -0.82 -3.47
CA TRP A 433 -18.91 0.46 -4.14
C TRP A 433 -18.69 0.22 -5.63
N GLY A 434 -19.59 0.74 -6.45
CA GLY A 434 -19.44 0.72 -7.91
C GLY A 434 -18.30 1.63 -8.35
N GLN A 435 -17.54 1.18 -9.36
CA GLN A 435 -16.64 2.07 -10.10
C GLN A 435 -17.43 3.24 -10.70
N ASN A 436 -16.88 4.45 -10.64
CA ASN A 436 -17.57 5.71 -10.96
C ASN A 436 -18.39 5.62 -12.27
N ILE A 437 -19.72 5.71 -12.16
CA ILE A 437 -20.64 5.57 -13.30
C ILE A 437 -20.70 6.89 -14.07
N LEU A 438 -20.56 6.80 -15.40
CA LEU A 438 -20.67 7.93 -16.32
C LEU A 438 -22.10 8.04 -16.90
N PRO A 439 -22.69 9.25 -16.95
CA PRO A 439 -23.97 9.48 -17.62
C PRO A 439 -23.95 9.03 -19.09
N GLN A 440 -25.11 8.56 -19.60
CA GLN A 440 -25.24 7.92 -20.91
C GLN A 440 -24.83 8.84 -22.08
N GLU A 441 -25.04 10.16 -21.92
CA GLU A 441 -24.62 11.21 -22.86
C GLU A 441 -23.09 11.33 -23.02
N PHE A 442 -22.29 10.74 -22.12
CA PHE A 442 -20.82 10.82 -22.12
C PHE A 442 -20.12 9.49 -22.48
N ARG A 443 -20.85 8.48 -22.95
CA ARG A 443 -20.28 7.18 -23.38
C ARG A 443 -19.66 7.22 -24.80
N GLY A 444 -18.96 8.30 -25.13
CA GLY A 444 -18.20 8.47 -26.38
C GLY A 444 -16.75 7.95 -26.32
N LYS A 445 -15.99 8.10 -27.42
CA LYS A 445 -14.60 7.59 -27.54
C LYS A 445 -13.70 8.06 -26.39
N GLN A 446 -12.86 7.15 -25.90
CA GLN A 446 -11.97 7.28 -24.72
C GLN A 446 -11.02 8.49 -24.74
N SER A 447 -10.78 9.11 -25.90
CA SER A 447 -9.88 10.26 -26.06
C SER A 447 -10.49 11.61 -25.68
N THR A 448 -11.81 11.73 -25.52
CA THR A 448 -12.46 12.98 -25.05
C THR A 448 -12.58 13.07 -23.51
N TYR A 449 -11.95 12.14 -22.79
CA TYR A 449 -12.31 11.79 -21.40
C TYR A 449 -11.43 12.42 -20.28
N PHE A 450 -10.23 12.92 -20.57
CA PHE A 450 -9.32 13.37 -19.51
C PHE A 450 -9.91 14.55 -18.71
N GLY A 451 -10.36 14.29 -17.48
CA GLY A 451 -10.65 15.32 -16.46
C GLY A 451 -12.09 15.52 -15.97
N LYS A 452 -13.08 14.65 -16.23
CA LYS A 452 -14.45 14.81 -15.70
C LYS A 452 -14.79 13.82 -14.56
N LYS A 453 -15.31 14.34 -13.43
CA LYS A 453 -15.69 13.59 -12.22
C LYS A 453 -16.87 12.65 -12.51
N GLY A 454 -16.66 11.34 -12.40
CA GLY A 454 -17.76 10.36 -12.44
C GLY A 454 -18.55 10.34 -11.12
N MET A 455 -19.76 9.77 -11.16
CA MET A 455 -20.63 9.66 -9.99
C MET A 455 -20.25 8.44 -9.16
N SER A 456 -19.98 8.61 -7.86
CA SER A 456 -19.74 7.49 -6.95
C SER A 456 -21.06 6.84 -6.56
N VAL A 457 -21.10 5.52 -6.58
CA VAL A 457 -22.32 4.75 -6.38
C VAL A 457 -22.06 3.66 -5.36
N LEU A 458 -22.84 3.62 -4.29
CA LEU A 458 -22.88 2.48 -3.38
C LEU A 458 -24.09 1.62 -3.74
N VAL A 459 -23.86 0.32 -3.93
CA VAL A 459 -24.91 -0.66 -4.19
C VAL A 459 -25.08 -1.53 -2.95
N GLY A 460 -26.27 -1.50 -2.36
CA GLY A 460 -26.67 -2.41 -1.29
C GLY A 460 -27.66 -3.43 -1.83
N SER A 461 -27.32 -4.71 -1.84
CA SER A 461 -28.20 -5.78 -2.28
C SER A 461 -28.70 -6.59 -1.08
N PHE A 462 -30.02 -6.81 -1.00
CA PHE A 462 -30.71 -7.51 0.07
C PHE A 462 -31.38 -8.76 -0.48
N VAL A 463 -31.38 -9.84 0.30
CA VAL A 463 -31.98 -11.13 -0.01
C VAL A 463 -32.76 -11.63 1.21
N TRP A 464 -34.02 -12.03 1.03
CA TRP A 464 -34.85 -12.61 2.10
C TRP A 464 -35.85 -13.63 1.56
N LYS A 465 -36.42 -14.46 2.44
CA LYS A 465 -37.36 -15.53 2.06
C LYS A 465 -38.72 -14.96 1.65
N ASN A 466 -39.35 -15.59 0.65
CA ASN A 466 -40.74 -15.32 0.32
C ASN A 466 -41.67 -16.17 1.18
N SER A 467 -42.23 -15.60 2.25
CA SER A 467 -43.15 -16.30 3.15
C SER A 467 -44.54 -16.58 2.56
N SER A 468 -44.83 -16.10 1.34
CA SER A 468 -46.15 -16.25 0.68
C SER A 468 -46.35 -17.62 0.00
N THR A 469 -45.30 -18.43 -0.13
CA THR A 469 -45.37 -19.75 -0.80
C THR A 469 -45.69 -20.91 0.13
N ILE A 470 -45.81 -20.69 1.45
CA ILE A 470 -46.25 -21.72 2.39
C ILE A 470 -47.77 -21.63 2.59
N THR A 471 -48.51 -21.79 1.50
CA THR A 471 -49.91 -22.21 1.58
C THR A 471 -50.10 -23.48 0.75
N ALA A 472 -50.11 -24.60 1.48
CA ALA A 472 -50.71 -25.90 1.17
C ALA A 472 -50.28 -26.69 -0.10
N THR A 473 -49.82 -27.92 0.19
CA THR A 473 -50.02 -29.17 -0.57
C THR A 473 -49.27 -29.35 -1.90
N THR A 474 -47.97 -29.65 -1.84
CA THR A 474 -47.32 -30.63 -2.75
C THR A 474 -46.15 -31.32 -2.04
N THR A 475 -46.03 -32.64 -2.21
CA THR A 475 -45.09 -33.55 -1.54
C THR A 475 -43.69 -33.56 -2.15
N SER A 476 -43.18 -32.40 -2.55
CA SER A 476 -41.79 -32.25 -3.01
C SER A 476 -41.15 -31.08 -2.25
N PRO A 477 -39.88 -31.15 -1.80
CA PRO A 477 -39.25 -30.03 -1.15
C PRO A 477 -39.15 -28.88 -2.16
N SER A 478 -40.07 -27.93 -2.09
CA SER A 478 -40.07 -26.75 -2.94
C SER A 478 -38.84 -25.93 -2.58
N THR A 479 -37.94 -25.71 -3.54
CA THR A 479 -36.79 -24.81 -3.39
C THR A 479 -37.28 -23.48 -2.81
N PRO A 480 -36.71 -23.01 -1.68
CA PRO A 480 -37.13 -21.74 -1.09
C PRO A 480 -36.94 -20.63 -2.12
N THR A 481 -38.02 -19.88 -2.37
CA THR A 481 -37.96 -18.72 -3.26
C THR A 481 -37.53 -17.51 -2.46
N PHE A 482 -36.55 -16.78 -2.98
CA PHE A 482 -36.00 -15.58 -2.35
C PHE A 482 -36.44 -14.34 -3.10
N TYR A 483 -36.76 -13.29 -2.35
CA TYR A 483 -36.82 -11.94 -2.88
C TYR A 483 -35.44 -11.32 -2.85
N THR A 484 -35.14 -10.54 -3.88
CA THR A 484 -33.93 -9.73 -3.93
C THR A 484 -34.32 -8.28 -4.19
N GLU A 485 -33.66 -7.36 -3.52
CA GLU A 485 -33.87 -5.93 -3.72
C GLU A 485 -32.53 -5.22 -3.64
N SER A 486 -32.23 -4.37 -4.61
CA SER A 486 -30.99 -3.60 -4.62
C SER A 486 -31.30 -2.12 -4.53
N TYR A 487 -30.55 -1.46 -3.66
CA TYR A 487 -30.61 -0.03 -3.42
C TYR A 487 -29.34 0.58 -3.98
N ILE A 488 -29.51 1.65 -4.74
CA ILE A 488 -28.41 2.38 -5.34
C ILE A 488 -28.39 3.75 -4.68
N LEU A 489 -27.36 4.00 -3.87
CA LEU A 489 -27.08 5.33 -3.36
C LEU A 489 -26.13 6.03 -4.32
N ALA A 490 -26.70 6.87 -5.18
CA ALA A 490 -25.96 7.69 -6.12
C ALA A 490 -25.54 9.00 -5.46
N ILE A 491 -24.24 9.24 -5.38
CA ILE A 491 -23.69 10.41 -4.71
C ILE A 491 -23.22 11.39 -5.77
N THR A 492 -24.05 12.40 -6.03
CA THR A 492 -23.84 13.36 -7.13
C THR A 492 -22.94 14.53 -6.76
N ASN A 493 -22.92 14.93 -5.47
CA ASN A 493 -22.18 16.09 -4.95
C ASN A 493 -21.70 15.84 -3.51
N ALA A 494 -20.81 14.88 -3.29
CA ALA A 494 -20.13 14.73 -2.01
C ALA A 494 -18.62 14.85 -2.19
N ALA A 495 -17.97 15.56 -1.28
CA ALA A 495 -16.55 15.41 -1.05
C ALA A 495 -16.30 14.14 -0.22
N GLN A 496 -15.10 13.57 -0.31
CA GLN A 496 -14.70 12.36 0.43
C GLN A 496 -14.83 12.45 1.97
N LYS A 497 -15.06 13.66 2.49
CA LYS A 497 -15.30 13.98 3.91
C LYS A 497 -16.79 13.99 4.31
N ASP A 498 -17.71 13.95 3.35
CA ASP A 498 -19.14 14.21 3.58
C ASP A 498 -19.93 12.91 3.88
N LEU A 499 -19.40 11.73 3.53
CA LEU A 499 -20.05 10.44 3.77
C LEU A 499 -19.01 9.32 3.95
N ASP A 500 -19.04 8.62 5.09
CA ASP A 500 -18.26 7.39 5.28
C ASP A 500 -19.06 6.13 4.89
N SER A 501 -18.36 5.01 4.70
CA SER A 501 -18.96 3.75 4.23
C SER A 501 -20.00 3.17 5.20
N LEU A 502 -19.88 3.42 6.50
CA LEU A 502 -20.84 2.94 7.50
C LEU A 502 -22.13 3.77 7.46
N SER A 503 -22.01 5.09 7.38
CA SER A 503 -23.12 6.04 7.26
C SER A 503 -23.89 5.83 5.95
N ALA A 504 -23.18 5.57 4.85
CA ALA A 504 -23.78 5.25 3.57
C ALA A 504 -24.60 3.95 3.61
N ASN A 505 -24.06 2.91 4.26
CA ASN A 505 -24.78 1.66 4.50
C ASN A 505 -26.02 1.87 5.38
N GLU A 506 -25.93 2.69 6.43
CA GLU A 506 -27.05 3.00 7.33
C GLU A 506 -28.21 3.67 6.60
N ILE A 507 -27.94 4.57 5.65
CA ILE A 507 -28.98 5.21 4.82
C ILE A 507 -29.77 4.14 4.05
N ILE A 508 -29.05 3.25 3.37
CA ILE A 508 -29.67 2.16 2.59
C ILE A 508 -30.43 1.20 3.52
N ILE A 509 -29.84 0.81 4.66
CA ILE A 509 -30.46 -0.09 5.65
C ILE A 509 -31.73 0.51 6.23
N LYS A 510 -31.72 1.80 6.56
CA LYS A 510 -32.89 2.51 7.09
C LYS A 510 -34.01 2.50 6.06
N GLN A 511 -33.71 2.86 4.81
CA GLN A 511 -34.69 2.83 3.72
C GLN A 511 -35.27 1.42 3.50
N PHE A 512 -34.43 0.39 3.53
CA PHE A 512 -34.87 -0.99 3.41
C PHE A 512 -35.82 -1.39 4.55
N LYS A 513 -35.46 -1.09 5.81
CA LYS A 513 -36.30 -1.41 6.98
C LYS A 513 -37.63 -0.66 6.99
N GLU A 514 -37.66 0.59 6.53
CA GLU A 514 -38.91 1.36 6.34
C GLU A 514 -39.81 0.68 5.30
N ASN A 515 -39.24 0.19 4.20
CA ASN A 515 -39.98 -0.51 3.14
C ASN A 515 -40.37 -1.95 3.51
N ARG A 516 -39.67 -2.57 4.46
CA ARG A 516 -39.79 -3.98 4.85
C ARG A 516 -39.87 -4.12 6.37
N MET A 517 -40.88 -3.51 6.98
CA MET A 517 -41.08 -3.52 8.44
C MET A 517 -41.20 -4.92 9.07
N HIS A 518 -41.52 -5.95 8.29
CA HIS A 518 -41.56 -7.34 8.74
C HIS A 518 -40.17 -7.93 8.98
N ILE A 519 -39.13 -7.39 8.33
CA ILE A 519 -37.74 -7.81 8.53
C ILE A 519 -37.18 -7.08 9.74
N LYS A 520 -36.92 -7.83 10.81
CA LYS A 520 -36.40 -7.31 12.08
C LYS A 520 -34.88 -7.37 12.11
N ASN A 521 -34.31 -8.48 11.63
CA ASN A 521 -32.88 -8.77 11.71
C ASN A 521 -32.21 -8.73 10.33
N LEU A 522 -30.97 -8.23 10.29
CA LEU A 522 -30.15 -8.16 9.09
C LEU A 522 -28.81 -8.86 9.30
N HIS A 523 -28.54 -9.85 8.45
CA HIS A 523 -27.24 -10.50 8.35
C HIS A 523 -26.40 -9.73 7.34
N LYS A 524 -25.52 -8.86 7.83
CA LYS A 524 -24.72 -7.98 6.99
C LYS A 524 -23.39 -8.65 6.61
N HIS A 525 -23.08 -8.65 5.32
CA HIS A 525 -21.76 -8.93 4.79
C HIS A 525 -21.19 -7.67 4.15
N THR A 526 -20.03 -7.24 4.62
CA THR A 526 -19.26 -6.15 4.04
C THR A 526 -17.89 -6.68 3.69
N ASP A 527 -17.57 -6.74 2.40
CA ASP A 527 -16.18 -6.79 1.98
C ASP A 527 -15.56 -5.43 2.29
N ASN A 528 -14.66 -5.38 3.25
CA ASN A 528 -13.90 -4.17 3.57
C ASN A 528 -12.81 -3.91 2.50
N ALA A 529 -13.17 -3.99 1.22
CA ALA A 529 -12.37 -3.42 0.12
C ALA A 529 -12.59 -1.89 0.01
N GLY A 530 -13.58 -1.34 0.73
CA GLY A 530 -13.80 0.09 0.89
C GLY A 530 -12.91 0.70 1.96
N ASN A 531 -11.91 1.45 1.52
CA ASN A 531 -10.95 2.24 2.27
C ASN A 531 -11.59 3.31 3.20
N PHE A 532 -12.33 2.95 4.26
CA PHE A 532 -12.95 3.93 5.18
C PHE A 532 -13.11 3.37 6.60
N SER A 533 -12.15 3.67 7.49
CA SER A 533 -12.31 3.48 8.95
C SER A 533 -12.84 4.76 9.61
N SER A 534 -13.86 4.59 10.46
CA SER A 534 -14.68 5.66 11.05
C SER A 534 -14.03 6.35 12.26
N ARG A 535 -14.40 7.63 12.50
CA ARG A 535 -14.39 8.27 13.83
C ARG A 535 -15.39 9.45 13.91
N GLN A 536 -16.69 9.18 14.09
CA GLN A 536 -17.65 9.93 14.94
C GLN A 536 -19.11 9.79 14.45
N HIS A 537 -20.02 9.51 15.39
CA HIS A 537 -21.47 9.56 15.16
C HIS A 537 -21.97 11.00 14.96
N PRO A 538 -22.80 11.32 13.95
CA PRO A 538 -23.41 12.64 13.85
C PRO A 538 -24.50 12.81 14.92
N LYS A 539 -24.48 13.96 15.60
CA LYS A 539 -25.62 14.40 16.43
C LYS A 539 -26.79 14.77 15.51
N LEU A 540 -27.91 14.08 15.68
CA LEU A 540 -29.19 14.45 15.10
C LEU A 540 -29.61 15.83 15.62
N LYS A 541 -29.80 16.79 14.71
CA LYS A 541 -30.72 17.92 14.94
C LYS A 541 -32.03 17.58 14.24
N LYS A 542 -33.12 17.73 15.00
CA LYS A 542 -34.49 17.39 14.62
C LYS A 542 -34.90 17.98 13.29
#